data_AF-A0A133XPL6-F1
#
_entry.id   AF-A0A133XPL6-F1
#
_cell.length_a   1.000
_cell.length_b   1.000
_cell.length_c   1.000
_cell.angle_alpha   90.00
_cell.angle_beta   90.00
_cell.angle_gamma   90.00
#
_symmetry.space_group_name_H-M   'P 1'
#
loop_
_entity.id
_entity.type
_entity.pdbx_description
1 polymer ?
#
loop_
_entity_poly.entity_id
_entity_poly.type
_entity_poly.pdbx_seq_one_letter_code
_entity_poly.pdbx_strand_id
1 'polypeptide(L)'
;DKNATITGSWTFTEANKYQVVYNWGKDAPAGKDAPKDGGSYYAGDHYTVDTTYKKNDTVKGEKDGKKGTWTFSGWTDPNNGTMGDKNASITGSWTFTEEPAKPEHPMNPGTAQPGSINGNTGNKGTNSSANVLPKTGDATSAPFYVGVMALIGSALSALALGLKKNNNQ
;
A
#
# COMPACT_ATOMS: atom_id res chain seq x y z
N ASP A 1 -41.27 -49.57 46.55
CA ASP A 1 -40.73 -48.82 45.40
C ASP A 1 -39.24 -48.65 45.54
N LYS A 2 -38.45 -48.94 44.50
CA LYS A 2 -36.99 -48.77 44.51
C LYS A 2 -36.61 -47.72 43.47
N ASN A 3 -35.93 -46.69 43.92
CA ASN A 3 -35.46 -45.59 43.09
C ASN A 3 -34.17 -46.06 42.41
N ALA A 4 -34.07 -45.93 41.09
CA ALA A 4 -32.84 -46.17 40.36
C ALA A 4 -32.12 -44.83 40.13
N THR A 5 -30.83 -44.79 40.49
CA THR A 5 -29.96 -43.64 40.24
C THR A 5 -29.05 -43.97 39.07
N ILE A 6 -29.08 -43.12 38.04
CA ILE A 6 -28.17 -43.20 36.90
C ILE A 6 -27.22 -42.01 37.01
N THR A 7 -25.92 -42.29 37.09
CA THR A 7 -24.87 -41.28 37.06
C THR A 7 -24.05 -41.43 35.78
N GLY A 8 -23.77 -40.32 35.13
CA GLY A 8 -22.78 -40.21 34.07
C GLY A 8 -21.76 -39.14 34.40
N SER A 9 -20.56 -39.24 33.82
CA SER A 9 -19.52 -38.21 33.92
C SER A 9 -19.31 -37.59 32.55
N TRP A 10 -19.17 -36.27 32.51
CA TRP A 10 -18.80 -35.52 31.31
C TRP A 10 -17.35 -35.07 31.41
N THR A 11 -16.61 -35.21 30.31
CA THR A 11 -15.27 -34.63 30.15
C THR A 11 -15.31 -33.52 29.12
N PHE A 12 -14.81 -32.34 29.48
CA PHE A 12 -14.66 -31.21 28.56
C PHE A 12 -13.19 -31.07 28.17
N THR A 13 -12.94 -30.92 26.88
CA THR A 13 -11.62 -30.58 26.33
C THR A 13 -11.73 -29.20 25.70
N GLU A 14 -10.89 -28.26 26.13
CA GLU A 14 -10.86 -26.93 25.52
C GLU A 14 -10.43 -27.03 24.05
N ALA A 15 -11.15 -26.33 23.17
CA ALA A 15 -10.80 -26.26 21.76
C ALA A 15 -9.51 -25.44 21.54
N ASN A 16 -8.77 -25.77 20.48
CA ASN A 16 -7.60 -25.01 20.08
C ASN A 16 -7.97 -23.59 19.67
N LYS A 17 -7.06 -22.66 19.97
CA LYS A 17 -7.15 -21.26 19.52
C LYS A 17 -6.11 -20.98 18.44
N TYR A 18 -6.47 -20.08 17.55
CA TYR A 18 -5.73 -19.70 16.35
C TYR A 18 -5.59 -18.19 16.27
N GLN A 19 -4.69 -17.73 15.41
CA GLN A 19 -4.36 -16.32 15.22
C GLN A 19 -4.45 -15.91 13.76
N VAL A 20 -4.63 -14.60 13.53
CA VAL A 20 -4.49 -13.97 12.23
C VAL A 20 -3.08 -13.38 12.13
N VAL A 21 -2.35 -13.74 11.07
CA VAL A 21 -0.97 -13.28 10.84
C VAL A 21 -0.92 -12.56 9.50
N TYR A 22 -0.37 -11.33 9.51
CA TYR A 22 -0.14 -10.55 8.30
C TYR A 22 1.30 -10.69 7.83
N ASN A 23 1.48 -10.87 6.52
CA ASN A 23 2.79 -10.93 5.90
C ASN A 23 2.76 -10.26 4.52
N TRP A 24 3.57 -9.22 4.32
CA TRP A 24 3.74 -8.58 3.02
C TRP A 24 5.14 -8.75 2.41
N GLY A 25 5.92 -9.68 2.94
CA GLY A 25 7.30 -9.93 2.52
C GLY A 25 8.30 -8.96 3.14
N LYS A 26 9.52 -8.97 2.57
CA LYS A 26 10.66 -8.17 3.07
C LYS A 26 10.72 -6.76 2.49
N ASP A 27 10.18 -6.58 1.28
CA ASP A 27 10.26 -5.33 0.54
C ASP A 27 9.02 -4.50 0.87
N ALA A 28 9.24 -3.38 1.55
CA ALA A 28 8.21 -2.44 1.95
C ALA A 28 8.80 -1.03 2.10
N PRO A 29 7.98 0.03 2.07
CA PRO A 29 8.44 1.38 2.41
C PRO A 29 9.06 1.43 3.81
N ALA A 30 10.16 2.16 3.96
CA ALA A 30 10.80 2.34 5.27
C ALA A 30 9.83 2.95 6.30
N GLY A 31 9.90 2.46 7.54
CA GLY A 31 9.06 2.93 8.65
C GLY A 31 7.60 2.45 8.59
N LYS A 32 7.27 1.50 7.71
CA LYS A 32 5.96 0.83 7.71
C LYS A 32 6.11 -0.61 8.19
N ASP A 33 5.21 -1.00 9.11
CA ASP A 33 5.13 -2.34 9.66
C ASP A 33 3.80 -3.00 9.29
N ALA A 34 3.84 -4.32 9.09
CA ALA A 34 2.64 -5.10 8.82
C ALA A 34 1.68 -4.99 10.02
N PRO A 35 0.37 -4.94 9.78
CA PRO A 35 -0.63 -4.95 10.84
C PRO A 35 -0.43 -6.14 11.78
N LYS A 36 -0.76 -5.94 13.05
CA LYS A 36 -0.75 -7.02 14.06
C LYS A 36 -2.16 -7.21 14.55
N ASP A 37 -2.65 -8.44 14.43
CA ASP A 37 -3.90 -8.85 15.08
C ASP A 37 -3.58 -9.38 16.47
N GLY A 38 -4.23 -8.81 17.50
CA GLY A 38 -4.09 -9.23 18.89
C GLY A 38 -5.12 -10.26 19.33
N GLY A 39 -5.98 -10.72 18.41
CA GLY A 39 -7.07 -11.63 18.69
C GLY A 39 -6.61 -13.08 18.88
N SER A 40 -7.52 -13.87 19.45
CA SER A 40 -7.39 -15.30 19.60
C SER A 40 -8.74 -15.93 19.32
N TYR A 41 -8.77 -16.84 18.35
CA TYR A 41 -10.00 -17.27 17.69
C TYR A 41 -10.13 -18.79 17.76
N TYR A 42 -11.34 -19.29 17.96
CA TYR A 42 -11.67 -20.69 17.70
C TYR A 42 -11.99 -20.89 16.22
N ALA A 43 -11.97 -22.15 15.76
CA ALA A 43 -12.44 -22.47 14.41
C ALA A 43 -13.91 -22.04 14.24
N GLY A 44 -14.22 -21.39 13.11
CA GLY A 44 -15.53 -20.80 12.81
C GLY A 44 -15.73 -19.37 13.29
N ASP A 45 -14.86 -18.83 14.16
CA ASP A 45 -14.94 -17.43 14.57
C ASP A 45 -14.67 -16.48 13.39
N HIS A 46 -15.33 -15.32 13.41
CA HIS A 46 -15.08 -14.27 12.42
C HIS A 46 -13.97 -13.32 12.86
N TYR A 47 -13.18 -12.86 11.90
CA TYR A 47 -12.20 -11.79 12.08
C TYR A 47 -12.29 -10.77 10.95
N THR A 48 -11.74 -9.58 11.20
CA THR A 48 -11.75 -8.48 10.22
C THR A 48 -10.36 -8.31 9.64
N VAL A 49 -10.28 -8.21 8.30
CA VAL A 49 -9.03 -7.90 7.60
C VAL A 49 -8.68 -6.43 7.82
N ASP A 50 -7.39 -6.14 8.04
CA ASP A 50 -6.88 -4.78 8.18
C ASP A 50 -7.34 -3.89 7.01
N THR A 51 -7.71 -2.67 7.35
CA THR A 51 -8.16 -1.66 6.38
C THR A 51 -7.26 -0.43 6.34
N THR A 52 -6.19 -0.42 7.14
CA THR A 52 -5.18 0.64 7.18
C THR A 52 -4.47 0.75 5.84
N TYR A 53 -4.12 -0.38 5.23
CA TYR A 53 -3.53 -0.45 3.90
C TYR A 53 -4.53 -1.03 2.90
N LYS A 54 -4.88 -0.25 1.89
CA LYS A 54 -5.82 -0.62 0.83
C LYS A 54 -5.10 -0.94 -0.46
N LYS A 55 -5.76 -1.74 -1.29
CA LYS A 55 -5.27 -2.04 -2.64
C LYS A 55 -5.01 -0.74 -3.40
N ASN A 56 -3.85 -0.67 -4.05
CA ASN A 56 -3.33 0.48 -4.78
C ASN A 56 -2.95 1.69 -3.91
N ASP A 57 -2.84 1.54 -2.58
CA ASP A 57 -2.25 2.59 -1.75
C ASP A 57 -0.83 2.86 -2.21
N THR A 58 -0.47 4.14 -2.27
CA THR A 58 0.85 4.58 -2.71
C THR A 58 1.58 5.36 -1.64
N VAL A 59 2.90 5.18 -1.57
CA VAL A 59 3.78 5.88 -0.63
C VAL A 59 5.07 6.26 -1.36
N LYS A 60 5.46 7.53 -1.29
CA LYS A 60 6.79 7.96 -1.75
C LYS A 60 7.86 7.43 -0.81
N GLY A 61 8.95 6.95 -1.37
CA GLY A 61 10.06 6.43 -0.58
C GLY A 61 11.28 6.16 -1.43
N GLU A 62 12.24 5.49 -0.81
CA GLU A 62 13.46 5.10 -1.46
C GLU A 62 13.63 3.58 -1.38
N LYS A 63 14.25 3.02 -2.42
CA LYS A 63 14.69 1.62 -2.45
C LYS A 63 16.07 1.60 -3.09
N ASP A 64 17.04 0.99 -2.41
CA ASP A 64 18.42 0.86 -2.91
C ASP A 64 19.04 2.22 -3.34
N GLY A 65 18.75 3.29 -2.60
CA GLY A 65 19.26 4.65 -2.87
C GLY A 65 18.53 5.42 -3.97
N LYS A 66 17.47 4.85 -4.55
CA LYS A 66 16.67 5.47 -5.62
C LYS A 66 15.34 5.95 -5.09
N LYS A 67 14.94 7.16 -5.46
CA LYS A 67 13.63 7.73 -5.15
C LYS A 67 12.57 7.14 -6.06
N GLY A 68 11.39 6.90 -5.50
CA GLY A 68 10.27 6.35 -6.25
C GLY A 68 8.99 6.27 -5.45
N THR A 69 8.07 5.48 -5.96
CA THR A 69 6.75 5.26 -5.38
C THR A 69 6.56 3.78 -5.14
N TRP A 70 6.16 3.43 -3.92
CA TRP A 70 5.70 2.11 -3.56
C TRP A 70 4.19 2.01 -3.74
N THR A 71 3.71 0.90 -4.29
CA THR A 71 2.28 0.60 -4.48
C THR A 71 1.93 -0.71 -3.79
N PHE A 72 0.88 -0.71 -2.96
CA PHE A 72 0.41 -1.89 -2.25
C PHE A 72 -0.55 -2.71 -3.11
N SER A 73 -0.38 -4.04 -3.15
CA SER A 73 -1.26 -4.95 -3.91
C SER A 73 -2.64 -5.15 -3.27
N GLY A 74 -2.78 -4.79 -1.99
CA GLY A 74 -3.92 -5.14 -1.15
C GLY A 74 -3.69 -6.44 -0.37
N TRP A 75 -4.61 -6.73 0.54
CA TRP A 75 -4.60 -7.97 1.30
C TRP A 75 -5.31 -9.10 0.57
N THR A 76 -4.71 -10.28 0.59
CA THR A 76 -5.29 -11.56 0.16
C THR A 76 -5.55 -12.39 1.41
N ASP A 77 -6.81 -12.68 1.67
CA ASP A 77 -7.25 -13.55 2.74
C ASP A 77 -7.86 -14.84 2.18
N PRO A 78 -7.21 -16.01 2.35
CA PRO A 78 -7.72 -17.28 1.84
C PRO A 78 -8.97 -17.78 2.57
N ASN A 79 -9.22 -17.35 3.81
CA ASN A 79 -10.34 -17.83 4.60
C ASN A 79 -11.51 -16.82 4.66
N ASN A 80 -11.39 -15.69 3.95
CA ASN A 80 -12.43 -14.68 3.78
C ASN A 80 -13.12 -14.28 5.10
N GLY A 81 -12.32 -13.92 6.10
CA GLY A 81 -12.76 -13.41 7.40
C GLY A 81 -13.31 -14.46 8.36
N THR A 82 -13.09 -15.75 8.09
CA THR A 82 -13.54 -16.85 8.96
C THR A 82 -12.35 -17.71 9.37
N MET A 83 -12.23 -18.03 10.66
CA MET A 83 -11.11 -18.83 11.15
C MET A 83 -11.29 -20.31 10.81
N GLY A 84 -10.25 -20.94 10.28
CA GLY A 84 -10.22 -22.37 10.03
C GLY A 84 -9.58 -23.14 11.18
N ASP A 85 -9.18 -24.39 10.93
CA ASP A 85 -8.54 -25.26 11.92
C ASP A 85 -7.02 -24.99 12.09
N LYS A 86 -6.57 -23.82 11.63
CA LYS A 86 -5.19 -23.34 11.70
C LYS A 86 -5.16 -21.81 11.63
N ASN A 87 -4.02 -21.23 12.00
CA ASN A 87 -3.79 -19.79 11.86
C ASN A 87 -4.10 -19.30 10.45
N ALA A 88 -4.81 -18.17 10.36
CA ALA A 88 -5.05 -17.49 9.11
C ALA A 88 -3.81 -16.67 8.72
N SER A 89 -3.34 -16.86 7.49
CA SER A 89 -2.21 -16.09 6.94
C SER A 89 -2.73 -15.15 5.87
N ILE A 90 -2.83 -13.87 6.19
CA ILE A 90 -3.25 -12.82 5.27
C ILE A 90 -2.01 -12.22 4.63
N THR A 91 -1.96 -12.24 3.30
CA THR A 91 -0.76 -11.86 2.55
C THR A 91 -0.97 -10.62 1.71
N GLY A 92 0.04 -9.77 1.61
CA GLY A 92 0.06 -8.61 0.72
C GLY A 92 1.44 -8.46 0.08
N SER A 93 1.66 -7.39 -0.67
CA SER A 93 2.99 -7.08 -1.20
C SER A 93 3.11 -5.62 -1.60
N TRP A 94 4.30 -5.05 -1.46
CA TRP A 94 4.63 -3.75 -2.02
C TRP A 94 5.45 -3.88 -3.30
N THR A 95 5.16 -3.04 -4.29
CA THR A 95 5.95 -2.94 -5.53
C THR A 95 6.53 -1.54 -5.65
N PHE A 96 7.82 -1.43 -5.95
CA PHE A 96 8.51 -0.14 -6.10
C PHE A 96 8.62 0.25 -7.58
N THR A 97 8.33 1.51 -7.88
CA THR A 97 8.55 2.14 -9.19
C THR A 97 9.44 3.37 -9.00
N GLU A 98 10.64 3.32 -9.59
CA GLU A 98 11.60 4.42 -9.57
C GLU A 98 11.02 5.66 -10.28
N GLU A 99 11.27 6.84 -9.72
CA GLU A 99 10.89 8.11 -10.34
C GLU A 99 11.88 8.45 -11.46
N PRO A 100 11.40 8.91 -12.65
CA PRO A 100 12.32 9.32 -13.70
C PRO A 100 13.25 10.43 -13.21
N ALA A 101 14.53 10.33 -13.59
CA ALA A 101 15.48 11.39 -13.33
C ALA A 101 14.94 12.71 -13.91
N LYS A 102 14.89 13.75 -13.08
CA LYS A 102 14.59 15.10 -13.57
C LYS A 102 15.67 15.46 -14.59
N PRO A 103 15.32 15.75 -15.86
CA PRO A 103 16.33 16.18 -16.82
C PRO A 103 16.99 17.45 -16.28
N GLU A 104 18.30 17.41 -16.13
CA GLU A 104 19.09 18.61 -15.89
C GLU A 104 18.85 19.56 -17.07
N HIS A 105 18.67 20.83 -16.74
CA HIS A 105 18.28 21.95 -17.60
C HIS A 105 18.59 21.76 -19.09
N PRO A 106 17.65 22.04 -20.02
CA PRO A 106 17.98 22.05 -21.44
C PRO A 106 19.13 23.03 -21.63
N MET A 107 20.28 22.54 -22.10
CA MET A 107 21.38 23.39 -22.52
C MET A 107 20.79 24.46 -23.44
N ASN A 108 20.77 25.71 -22.97
CA ASN A 108 20.44 26.85 -23.80
C ASN A 108 21.52 26.89 -24.91
N PRO A 109 21.20 26.64 -26.19
CA PRO A 109 22.18 26.83 -27.25
C PRO A 109 22.51 28.32 -27.25
N GLY A 110 23.76 28.64 -26.91
CA GLY A 110 24.21 30.00 -26.71
C GLY A 110 23.75 30.93 -27.84
N THR A 111 23.15 32.04 -27.45
CA THR A 111 22.89 33.19 -28.31
C THR A 111 24.20 33.67 -28.94
N ALA A 112 24.47 33.29 -30.18
CA ALA A 112 25.43 33.97 -31.04
C ALA A 112 24.66 34.95 -31.93
N GLN A 113 24.89 36.25 -31.73
CA GLN A 113 24.46 37.34 -32.60
C GLN A 113 25.64 38.31 -32.76
N PRO A 114 25.71 39.15 -33.81
CA PRO A 114 25.88 38.86 -35.24
C PRO A 114 27.19 39.47 -35.79
N GLY A 115 27.80 38.87 -36.82
CA GLY A 115 29.01 39.40 -37.47
C GLY A 115 28.99 39.19 -38.98
N SER A 116 28.84 40.30 -39.71
CA SER A 116 28.87 40.45 -41.17
C SER A 116 30.23 40.05 -41.78
N ILE A 117 30.28 39.27 -42.86
CA ILE A 117 30.59 39.77 -44.22
C ILE A 117 30.53 38.67 -45.32
N ASN A 118 29.98 39.15 -46.44
CA ASN A 118 29.77 38.70 -47.81
C ASN A 118 30.86 37.84 -48.52
N GLY A 119 30.42 36.86 -49.31
CA GLY A 119 31.24 36.10 -50.27
C GLY A 119 30.43 35.06 -51.06
N ASN A 120 29.94 35.45 -52.23
CA ASN A 120 28.97 34.77 -53.09
C ASN A 120 29.55 33.55 -53.84
N THR A 121 28.78 32.45 -53.98
CA THR A 121 28.36 31.79 -55.25
C THR A 121 28.10 30.29 -55.11
N GLY A 122 26.81 29.92 -55.13
CA GLY A 122 26.28 28.69 -55.73
C GLY A 122 26.08 27.47 -54.81
N ASN A 123 24.96 26.74 -54.78
CA ASN A 123 23.79 26.61 -55.65
C ASN A 123 22.63 25.96 -54.85
N LYS A 124 21.41 26.49 -54.99
CA LYS A 124 20.10 25.79 -55.18
C LYS A 124 19.73 24.63 -54.21
N GLY A 125 18.69 24.66 -53.39
CA GLY A 125 17.56 25.59 -53.21
C GLY A 125 16.53 25.02 -52.23
N THR A 126 15.65 25.92 -51.74
CA THR A 126 14.30 25.72 -51.15
C THR A 126 14.22 24.86 -49.89
N ASN A 127 14.21 25.43 -48.67
CA ASN A 127 13.20 26.26 -48.00
C ASN A 127 11.91 25.51 -47.61
N SER A 128 11.84 25.21 -46.31
CA SER A 128 10.67 25.25 -45.43
C SER A 128 9.57 24.18 -45.58
N SER A 129 9.50 23.29 -44.59
CA SER A 129 8.23 22.79 -44.06
C SER A 129 8.43 22.56 -42.56
N ALA A 130 8.05 23.55 -41.76
CA ALA A 130 6.78 23.55 -41.01
C ALA A 130 6.80 22.54 -39.87
N ASN A 131 6.88 23.07 -38.65
CA ASN A 131 6.69 22.37 -37.40
C ASN A 131 5.32 21.65 -37.43
N VAL A 132 5.32 20.33 -37.64
CA VAL A 132 4.09 19.55 -37.74
C VAL A 132 3.63 19.21 -36.33
N LEU A 133 2.57 19.90 -35.89
CA LEU A 133 1.74 19.55 -34.75
C LEU A 133 1.21 18.11 -34.91
N PRO A 134 1.43 17.18 -33.96
CA PRO A 134 0.75 15.90 -34.02
C PRO A 134 -0.73 16.10 -33.68
N LYS A 135 -1.60 15.76 -34.64
CA LYS A 135 -3.06 15.64 -34.45
C LYS A 135 -3.38 14.42 -33.57
N THR A 136 -4.32 14.64 -32.67
CA THR A 136 -5.06 13.66 -31.87
C THR A 136 -5.52 12.45 -32.70
N GLY A 137 -5.27 11.24 -32.19
CA GLY A 137 -5.75 9.98 -32.77
C GLY A 137 -5.21 8.73 -32.07
N ASP A 138 -5.89 8.35 -31.01
CA ASP A 138 -6.02 7.02 -30.37
C ASP A 138 -5.02 6.46 -29.31
N ALA A 139 -5.69 5.96 -28.27
CA ALA A 139 -5.34 5.01 -27.21
C ALA A 139 -4.46 5.43 -26.00
N THR A 140 -5.17 5.69 -24.90
CA THR A 140 -4.93 5.18 -23.52
C THR A 140 -3.98 5.89 -22.55
N SER A 141 -4.58 6.19 -21.38
CA SER A 141 -4.02 6.22 -20.02
C SER A 141 -3.34 7.50 -19.51
N ALA A 142 -4.09 8.25 -18.68
CA ALA A 142 -3.85 8.39 -17.24
C ALA A 142 -4.47 9.72 -16.76
N PRO A 143 -5.47 9.71 -15.85
CA PRO A 143 -5.88 10.94 -15.18
C PRO A 143 -4.83 11.30 -14.12
N PHE A 144 -4.19 12.45 -14.30
CA PHE A 144 -3.43 13.14 -13.27
C PHE A 144 -4.35 13.36 -12.06
N TYR A 145 -4.11 12.62 -10.98
CA TYR A 145 -4.83 12.81 -9.73
C TYR A 145 -4.37 14.11 -9.08
N VAL A 146 -5.33 15.01 -8.95
CA VAL A 146 -5.30 16.21 -8.12
C VAL A 146 -5.04 15.81 -6.66
N GLY A 147 -4.21 16.61 -6.00
CA GLY A 147 -3.58 16.32 -4.71
C GLY A 147 -4.54 16.08 -3.54
N VAL A 148 -4.06 15.26 -2.61
CA VAL A 148 -4.61 15.10 -1.26
C VAL A 148 -4.35 16.38 -0.47
N MET A 149 -5.42 17.02 -0.01
CA MET A 149 -5.36 18.07 1.01
C MET A 149 -5.20 17.44 2.42
N ALA A 150 -4.16 17.93 3.11
CA ALA A 150 -3.91 18.12 4.55
C ALA A 150 -4.53 17.21 5.64
N LEU A 151 -3.66 16.80 6.58
CA LEU A 151 -3.73 16.76 8.08
C LEU A 151 -5.14 16.61 8.70
N ILE A 152 -5.44 15.78 9.72
CA ILE A 152 -5.07 15.82 11.15
C ILE A 152 -5.56 14.46 11.75
N GLY A 153 -4.82 13.74 12.59
CA GLY A 153 -4.87 13.93 14.05
C GLY A 153 -4.73 12.57 14.75
N SER A 154 -3.63 12.40 15.49
CA SER A 154 -3.42 11.29 16.41
C SER A 154 -4.41 11.40 17.57
N ALA A 155 -5.25 10.38 17.78
CA ALA A 155 -5.96 10.23 19.03
C ALA A 155 -5.18 9.27 19.94
N LEU A 156 -4.65 9.85 21.02
CA LEU A 156 -4.01 9.19 22.15
C LEU A 156 -5.08 8.39 22.91
N SER A 157 -5.04 7.05 22.90
CA SER A 157 -5.87 6.25 23.81
C SER A 157 -5.08 5.95 25.08
N ALA A 158 -5.36 6.70 26.14
CA ALA A 158 -4.90 6.42 27.49
C ALA A 158 -5.68 5.23 28.06
N LEU A 159 -5.00 4.13 28.38
CA LEU A 159 -5.58 2.98 29.09
C LEU A 159 -5.64 3.32 30.59
N ALA A 160 -6.82 3.69 31.09
CA ALA A 160 -7.06 3.81 32.52
C ALA A 160 -7.34 2.42 33.14
N LEU A 161 -6.36 1.87 33.85
CA LEU A 161 -6.53 0.69 34.71
C LEU A 161 -7.33 1.08 35.97
N GLY A 162 -8.64 0.85 35.93
CA GLY A 162 -9.52 0.97 37.09
C GLY A 162 -9.60 -0.33 37.88
N LEU A 163 -8.70 -0.51 38.85
CA LEU A 163 -8.80 -1.49 39.94
C LEU A 163 -9.80 -0.98 40.98
N LYS A 164 -10.92 -1.68 41.24
CA LYS A 164 -11.58 -1.63 42.56
C LYS A 164 -12.51 -2.82 42.88
N LYS A 165 -12.01 -3.62 43.83
CA LYS A 165 -12.63 -4.32 44.98
C LYS A 165 -14.11 -4.76 44.94
N ASN A 166 -14.24 -6.08 45.07
CA ASN A 166 -15.18 -6.82 45.93
C ASN A 166 -15.76 -6.07 47.16
N ASN A 167 -17.10 -6.04 47.32
CA ASN A 167 -17.84 -6.58 48.49
C ASN A 167 -19.36 -6.34 48.40
N ASN A 168 -20.12 -7.25 49.05
CA ASN A 168 -21.56 -7.23 49.42
C ASN A 168 -22.58 -7.49 48.30
N GLN A 169 -23.60 -8.35 48.43
CA GLN A 169 -24.17 -9.13 49.55
C GLN A 169 -24.62 -10.51 49.07
#